data_AF-A0A0T6B3I0-F1
#
_entry.id   AF-A0A0T6B3I0-F1
#
_cell.length_a   1.000
_cell.length_b   1.000
_cell.length_c   1.000
_cell.angle_alpha   90.00
_cell.angle_beta   90.00
_cell.angle_gamma   90.00
#
_symmetry.space_group_name_H-M   'P 1'
#
loop_
_entity.id
_entity.type
_entity.pdbx_description
1 polymer ?
#
loop_
_entity_poly.entity_id
_entity_poly.type
_entity_poly.pdbx_seq_one_letter_code
_entity_poly.pdbx_strand_id
1 'polypeptide(L)'
;RSIIHYNMPRSFESYVQEIGRAGRDGLPAYCHLFLDSQGNDENELRRHIHANSIDRHVIRKLLQRIFVPCSCKDTCPKHEVAFSIEDTIRALDVPEENIATLLCYLELRNSRLVQVLSPAYTFCKVISYRGSVEIKKASKECLPLTMALALYSDKQGNKENIFEFPVVDVASAMGWDSGICKHKLKNLEWIAVNGQPKRSCLSIEFSNLGFRLLAPGNLSDTQLDDTLDYLYQRVVEQEKMCLMQLRALHSTLTCVASRTYKECLVEGSSEDEKLLKEKIRNYFSNANPLAGFETEEIKRVTEDQIINDTKQLVTMYRDNVFTGRAVARIFHGIQSPNYPAVIWGRCKFWRAHLKDDFHEICRIATREILKMRS
;
A
#
# COMPACT_ATOMS: atom_id res chain seq x y z
N ARG A 1 11.82 -0.91 -39.56
CA ARG A 1 11.78 -0.37 -38.17
C ARG A 1 10.41 -0.66 -37.61
N SER A 2 10.30 -1.37 -36.49
CA SER A 2 9.00 -1.77 -35.97
C SER A 2 8.96 -1.90 -34.45
N ILE A 3 7.76 -1.75 -33.91
CA ILE A 3 7.41 -2.08 -32.53
C ILE A 3 6.27 -3.09 -32.59
N ILE A 4 6.39 -4.18 -31.83
CA ILE A 4 5.37 -5.22 -31.76
C ILE A 4 4.96 -5.37 -30.30
N HIS A 5 3.67 -5.16 -30.04
CA HIS A 5 3.05 -5.41 -28.75
C HIS A 5 2.37 -6.77 -28.78
N TYR A 6 2.82 -7.71 -27.94
CA TYR A 6 2.19 -9.03 -27.80
C TYR A 6 0.98 -9.04 -26.84
N ASN A 7 0.79 -7.95 -26.10
CA ASN A 7 -0.30 -7.76 -25.16
C ASN A 7 -0.77 -6.31 -25.21
N MET A 8 -2.01 -6.08 -24.78
CA MET A 8 -2.53 -4.73 -24.62
C MET A 8 -1.67 -3.90 -23.64
N PRO A 9 -1.28 -2.66 -24.00
CA PRO A 9 -0.58 -1.76 -23.10
C PRO A 9 -1.50 -1.31 -21.96
N ARG A 10 -0.91 -0.77 -20.88
CA ARG A 10 -1.67 -0.38 -19.67
C ARG A 10 -2.46 0.91 -19.84
N SER A 11 -2.00 1.80 -20.72
CA SER A 11 -2.59 3.11 -20.96
C SER A 11 -2.19 3.67 -22.33
N PHE A 12 -2.87 4.73 -22.78
CA PHE A 12 -2.52 5.43 -24.01
C PHE A 12 -1.11 6.04 -23.94
N GLU A 13 -0.71 6.54 -22.78
CA GLU A 13 0.63 7.11 -22.53
C GLU A 13 1.72 6.07 -22.75
N SER A 14 1.56 4.86 -22.19
CA SER A 14 2.49 3.74 -22.38
C SER A 14 2.59 3.39 -23.86
N TYR A 15 1.45 3.22 -24.52
CA TYR A 15 1.40 2.87 -25.94
C TYR A 15 2.13 3.89 -26.81
N VAL A 16 1.81 5.19 -26.66
CA VAL A 16 2.43 6.27 -27.45
C VAL A 16 3.92 6.40 -27.17
N GLN A 17 4.34 6.29 -25.90
CA GLN A 17 5.76 6.34 -25.53
C GLN A 17 6.55 5.19 -26.16
N GLU A 18 5.97 4.00 -26.22
CA GLU A 18 6.59 2.79 -26.77
C GLU A 18 6.69 2.86 -28.31
N ILE A 19 5.58 3.16 -29.01
CA ILE A 19 5.60 3.26 -30.49
C ILE A 19 6.46 4.44 -30.97
N GLY A 20 6.56 5.53 -30.20
CA GLY A 20 7.38 6.70 -30.50
C GLY A 20 8.90 6.45 -30.49
N ARG A 21 9.33 5.22 -30.18
CA ARG A 21 10.74 4.80 -30.32
C ARG A 21 11.12 4.46 -31.75
N ALA A 22 10.17 4.13 -32.61
CA ALA A 22 10.40 3.86 -34.03
C ALA A 22 10.25 5.12 -34.89
N GLY A 23 10.82 5.11 -36.10
CA GLY A 23 10.64 6.18 -37.09
C GLY A 23 11.32 7.52 -36.77
N ARG A 24 12.29 7.56 -35.84
CA ARG A 24 13.00 8.80 -35.44
C ARG A 24 13.88 9.43 -36.53
N ASP A 25 14.19 8.69 -37.58
CA ASP A 25 14.93 9.15 -38.76
C ASP A 25 14.03 9.73 -39.85
N GLY A 26 12.71 9.83 -39.60
CA GLY A 26 11.74 10.28 -40.60
C GLY A 26 11.39 9.22 -41.65
N LEU A 27 11.98 8.02 -41.61
CA LEU A 27 11.61 6.92 -42.50
C LEU A 27 10.38 6.16 -41.95
N PRO A 28 9.60 5.50 -42.83
CA PRO A 28 8.44 4.71 -42.42
C PRO A 28 8.80 3.66 -41.35
N ALA A 29 7.94 3.55 -40.34
CA ALA A 29 8.01 2.54 -39.31
C ALA A 29 6.63 1.93 -39.06
N TYR A 30 6.61 0.64 -38.75
CA TYR A 30 5.38 -0.15 -38.62
C TYR A 30 5.20 -0.63 -37.18
N CYS A 31 4.07 -0.31 -36.58
CA CYS A 31 3.74 -0.77 -35.24
C CYS A 31 2.54 -1.72 -35.31
N HIS A 32 2.61 -2.85 -34.62
CA HIS A 32 1.55 -3.84 -34.61
C HIS A 32 1.28 -4.30 -33.18
N LEU A 33 0.01 -4.53 -32.87
CA LEU A 33 -0.43 -4.95 -31.55
C LEU A 33 -1.33 -6.18 -31.70
N PHE A 34 -1.01 -7.23 -30.96
CA PHE A 34 -1.86 -8.41 -30.82
C PHE A 34 -2.75 -8.23 -29.58
N LEU A 35 -4.06 -8.28 -29.79
CA LEU A 35 -5.05 -8.33 -28.71
C LEU A 35 -5.48 -9.77 -28.48
N ASP A 36 -5.62 -10.15 -27.21
CA ASP A 36 -6.27 -11.42 -26.87
C ASP A 36 -7.75 -11.41 -27.27
N SER A 37 -8.14 -12.34 -28.14
CA SER A 37 -9.51 -12.47 -28.67
C SER A 37 -10.58 -12.78 -27.61
N GLN A 38 -10.18 -13.25 -26.42
CA GLN A 38 -11.07 -13.60 -25.32
C GLN A 38 -11.14 -12.49 -24.25
N GLY A 39 -10.46 -11.35 -24.47
CA GLY A 39 -10.41 -10.23 -23.55
C GLY A 39 -9.55 -10.48 -22.29
N ASN A 40 -8.66 -11.47 -22.31
CA ASN A 40 -7.83 -11.80 -21.15
C ASN A 40 -6.85 -10.69 -20.80
N ASP A 41 -6.36 -9.94 -21.79
CA ASP A 41 -5.46 -8.80 -21.56
C ASP A 41 -6.13 -7.73 -20.68
N GLU A 42 -7.39 -7.40 -20.96
CA GLU A 42 -8.14 -6.44 -20.16
C GLU A 42 -8.37 -6.96 -18.74
N ASN A 43 -8.77 -8.22 -18.58
CA ASN A 43 -9.01 -8.82 -17.27
C ASN A 43 -7.72 -8.85 -16.41
N GLU A 44 -6.57 -9.16 -17.02
CA GLU A 44 -5.27 -9.18 -16.33
C GLU A 44 -4.87 -7.77 -15.87
N LEU A 45 -5.07 -6.75 -16.71
CA LEU A 45 -4.80 -5.36 -16.36
C LEU A 45 -5.76 -4.82 -15.30
N ARG A 46 -7.05 -5.18 -15.39
CA ARG A 46 -8.07 -4.82 -14.40
C ARG A 46 -7.74 -5.34 -13.01
N ARG A 47 -7.22 -6.57 -12.93
CA ARG A 47 -6.73 -7.14 -11.68
C ARG A 47 -5.70 -6.24 -10.99
N HIS A 48 -4.75 -5.68 -11.73
CA HIS A 48 -3.72 -4.80 -11.17
C HIS A 48 -4.30 -3.50 -10.61
N ILE A 49 -5.43 -3.04 -11.15
CA ILE A 49 -6.14 -1.86 -10.63
C ILE A 49 -6.75 -2.20 -9.26
N HIS A 50 -7.47 -3.31 -9.13
CA HIS A 50 -8.06 -3.74 -7.86
C HIS A 50 -7.02 -4.08 -6.79
N ALA A 51 -5.80 -4.48 -7.19
CA ALA A 51 -4.71 -4.73 -6.25
C ALA A 51 -4.35 -3.49 -5.41
N ASN A 52 -4.50 -2.30 -5.99
CA ASN A 52 -4.15 -1.03 -5.35
C ASN A 52 -5.31 -0.39 -4.57
N SER A 53 -6.52 -0.95 -4.64
CA SER A 53 -7.69 -0.47 -3.91
C SER A 53 -7.63 -0.87 -2.43
N ILE A 54 -8.13 0.01 -1.56
CA ILE A 54 -8.01 -0.10 -0.09
C ILE A 54 -9.36 0.20 0.58
N ASP A 55 -9.74 -0.65 1.54
CA ASP A 55 -11.02 -0.55 2.23
C ASP A 55 -11.05 0.64 3.17
N ARG A 56 -12.23 1.25 3.26
CA ARG A 56 -12.51 2.28 4.25
C ARG A 56 -12.11 1.87 5.67
N HIS A 57 -12.43 0.65 6.11
CA HIS A 57 -12.07 0.21 7.46
C HIS A 57 -10.55 0.09 7.66
N VAL A 58 -9.79 -0.25 6.61
CA VAL A 58 -8.33 -0.40 6.66
C VAL A 58 -7.69 0.98 6.78
N ILE A 59 -8.19 1.96 6.01
CA ILE A 59 -7.79 3.36 6.15
C ILE A 59 -8.08 3.85 7.58
N ARG A 60 -9.25 3.52 8.15
CA ARG A 60 -9.58 3.86 9.55
C ARG A 60 -8.54 3.31 10.54
N LYS A 61 -8.14 2.05 10.39
CA LYS A 61 -7.10 1.43 11.23
C LYS A 61 -5.74 2.11 11.05
N LEU A 62 -5.41 2.57 9.84
CA LEU A 62 -4.20 3.37 9.60
C LEU A 62 -4.28 4.73 10.31
N LEU A 63 -5.41 5.44 10.21
CA LEU A 63 -5.60 6.72 10.88
C LEU A 63 -5.46 6.60 12.41
N GLN A 64 -5.93 5.50 13.01
CA GLN A 64 -5.73 5.22 14.44
C GLN A 64 -4.26 5.07 14.85
N ARG A 65 -3.38 4.66 13.92
CA ARG A 65 -1.92 4.61 14.17
C ARG A 65 -1.26 5.98 13.99
N ILE A 66 -1.84 6.84 13.16
CA ILE A 66 -1.32 8.18 12.83
C ILE A 66 -1.71 9.20 13.89
N PHE A 67 -2.98 9.23 14.28
CA PHE A 67 -3.54 10.23 15.20
C PHE A 67 -3.69 9.63 16.59
N VAL A 68 -2.57 9.59 17.32
CA VAL A 68 -2.53 9.12 18.71
C VAL A 68 -3.04 10.24 19.64
N PRO A 69 -4.00 9.98 20.54
CA PRO A 69 -4.52 10.99 21.46
C PRO A 69 -3.43 11.68 22.28
N CYS A 70 -3.50 13.00 22.41
CA CYS A 70 -2.58 13.79 23.22
C CYS A 70 -3.31 14.63 24.27
N SER A 71 -2.57 15.10 25.28
CA SER A 71 -3.09 15.95 26.36
C SER A 71 -3.08 17.45 26.03
N CYS A 72 -2.83 17.83 24.77
CA CYS A 72 -2.90 19.22 24.35
C CYS A 72 -4.33 19.74 24.43
N LYS A 73 -4.47 21.03 24.78
CA LYS A 73 -5.77 21.72 24.82
C LYS A 73 -6.14 22.23 23.42
N ASP A 74 -6.29 23.54 23.29
CA ASP A 74 -6.90 24.19 22.12
C ASP A 74 -5.99 24.16 20.88
N THR A 75 -4.67 24.22 21.05
CA THR A 75 -3.69 24.18 19.95
C THR A 75 -2.69 23.04 20.15
N CYS A 76 -2.62 22.14 19.18
CA CYS A 76 -1.65 21.05 19.17
C CYS A 76 -0.49 21.40 18.23
N PRO A 77 0.77 21.38 18.70
CA PRO A 77 1.94 21.69 17.86
C PRO A 77 2.29 20.57 16.86
N LYS A 78 1.47 19.50 16.81
CA LYS A 78 1.79 18.18 16.27
C LYS A 78 2.85 17.47 17.13
N HIS A 79 2.74 16.15 17.16
CA HIS A 79 3.63 15.27 17.90
C HIS A 79 4.33 14.33 16.93
N GLU A 80 5.56 13.99 17.27
CA GLU A 80 6.26 12.93 16.56
C GLU A 80 5.55 11.60 16.84
N VAL A 81 5.10 10.96 15.77
CA VAL A 81 4.47 9.65 15.78
C VAL A 81 5.27 8.74 14.87
N ALA A 82 5.57 7.53 15.35
CA ALA A 82 6.18 6.52 14.52
C ALA A 82 5.60 5.14 14.79
N PHE A 83 5.42 4.36 13.73
CA PHE A 83 4.91 3.00 13.80
C PHE A 83 5.63 2.11 12.79
N SER A 84 5.88 0.87 13.18
CA SER A 84 6.58 -0.13 12.36
C SER A 84 5.99 -0.25 10.95
N ILE A 85 6.86 -0.28 9.94
CA ILE A 85 6.47 -0.54 8.55
C ILE A 85 5.95 -1.97 8.44
N GLU A 86 6.76 -2.97 8.84
CA GLU A 86 6.41 -4.38 8.68
C GLU A 86 5.14 -4.79 9.44
N ASP A 87 5.00 -4.35 10.70
CA ASP A 87 3.82 -4.70 11.49
C ASP A 87 2.56 -4.02 10.96
N THR A 88 2.70 -2.82 10.38
CA THR A 88 1.56 -2.12 9.76
C THR A 88 1.16 -2.79 8.45
N ILE A 89 2.12 -3.18 7.61
CA ILE A 89 1.87 -3.95 6.39
C ILE A 89 1.12 -5.25 6.71
N ARG A 90 1.62 -6.03 7.69
CA ARG A 90 0.97 -7.29 8.12
C ARG A 90 -0.42 -7.06 8.72
N ALA A 91 -0.55 -6.07 9.61
CA ALA A 91 -1.82 -5.81 10.31
C ALA A 91 -2.92 -5.25 9.40
N LEU A 92 -2.55 -4.51 8.36
CA LEU A 92 -3.49 -3.90 7.42
C LEU A 92 -3.69 -4.73 6.14
N ASP A 93 -2.79 -5.68 5.86
CA ASP A 93 -2.71 -6.41 4.58
C ASP A 93 -2.64 -5.48 3.36
N VAL A 94 -1.82 -4.43 3.50
CA VAL A 94 -1.61 -3.37 2.51
C VAL A 94 -0.11 -3.20 2.28
N PRO A 95 0.37 -3.17 1.02
CA PRO A 95 1.77 -2.92 0.71
C PRO A 95 2.30 -1.58 1.22
N GLU A 96 3.62 -1.47 1.36
CA GLU A 96 4.28 -0.24 1.85
C GLU A 96 3.94 0.97 0.98
N GLU A 97 3.97 0.81 -0.34
CA GLU A 97 3.73 1.84 -1.34
C GLU A 97 2.31 2.44 -1.23
N ASN A 98 1.31 1.62 -0.91
CA ASN A 98 -0.06 2.05 -0.71
C ASN A 98 -0.19 2.86 0.59
N ILE A 99 0.49 2.45 1.67
CA ILE A 99 0.52 3.20 2.93
C ILE A 99 1.22 4.55 2.71
N ALA A 100 2.39 4.54 2.05
CA ALA A 100 3.13 5.76 1.72
C ALA A 100 2.29 6.72 0.88
N THR A 101 1.54 6.21 -0.11
CA THR A 101 0.61 7.01 -0.93
C THR A 101 -0.47 7.69 -0.08
N LEU A 102 -1.08 6.96 0.86
CA LEU A 102 -2.07 7.54 1.79
C LEU A 102 -1.46 8.63 2.68
N LEU A 103 -0.24 8.43 3.17
CA LEU A 103 0.49 9.43 3.95
C LEU A 103 0.77 10.70 3.11
N CYS A 104 1.16 10.55 1.85
CA CYS A 104 1.33 11.69 0.94
C CYS A 104 0.01 12.44 0.70
N TYR A 105 -1.11 11.75 0.52
CA TYR A 105 -2.41 12.43 0.39
C TYR A 105 -2.79 13.19 1.66
N LEU A 106 -2.49 12.66 2.84
CA LEU A 106 -2.71 13.38 4.10
C LEU A 106 -1.85 14.64 4.23
N GLU A 107 -0.59 14.58 3.80
CA GLU A 107 0.34 15.72 3.83
C GLU A 107 -0.04 16.81 2.82
N LEU A 108 -0.47 16.41 1.61
CA LEU A 108 -0.88 17.32 0.54
C LEU A 108 -2.26 17.95 0.74
N ARG A 109 -3.07 17.44 1.67
CA ARG A 109 -4.39 18.02 1.99
C ARG A 109 -4.20 19.47 2.44
N ASN A 110 -5.12 20.36 2.02
CA ASN A 110 -5.04 21.80 2.34
C ASN A 110 -4.90 22.12 3.83
N SER A 111 -5.44 21.26 4.70
CA SER A 111 -5.31 21.40 6.16
C SER A 111 -3.92 21.08 6.70
N ARG A 112 -3.01 20.51 5.88
CA ARG A 112 -1.63 20.10 6.23
C ARG A 112 -1.56 19.43 7.59
N LEU A 113 -2.47 18.48 7.83
CA LEU A 113 -2.64 17.86 9.15
C LEU A 113 -1.37 17.14 9.60
N VAL A 114 -0.72 16.46 8.66
CA VAL A 114 0.51 15.70 8.93
C VAL A 114 1.69 16.24 8.15
N GLN A 115 2.89 15.94 8.63
CA GLN A 115 4.14 16.12 7.89
C GLN A 115 4.89 14.79 7.90
N VAL A 116 5.20 14.24 6.72
CA VAL A 116 5.92 12.97 6.61
C VAL A 116 7.41 13.24 6.77
N LEU A 117 8.07 12.47 7.64
CA LEU A 117 9.50 12.56 7.90
C LEU A 117 10.22 11.31 7.37
N SER A 118 11.54 11.36 7.29
CA SER A 118 12.34 10.18 6.92
C SER A 118 12.07 9.02 7.88
N PRO A 119 11.91 7.78 7.37
CA PRO A 119 11.74 6.60 8.20
C PRO A 119 12.82 6.49 9.27
N ALA A 120 12.45 5.98 10.44
CA ALA A 120 13.37 5.85 11.55
C ALA A 120 13.11 4.59 12.35
N TYR A 121 14.15 4.05 12.97
CA TYR A 121 14.01 2.94 13.91
C TYR A 121 13.12 3.35 15.09
N THR A 122 12.12 2.53 15.38
CA THR A 122 11.08 2.82 16.38
C THR A 122 11.35 2.16 17.73
N PHE A 123 12.21 1.14 17.76
CA PHE A 123 12.58 0.43 18.98
C PHE A 123 14.04 0.66 19.36
N CYS A 124 14.28 0.74 20.66
CA CYS A 124 15.59 0.72 21.27
C CYS A 124 15.73 -0.54 22.13
N LYS A 125 16.84 -1.23 21.98
CA LYS A 125 17.24 -2.39 22.77
C LYS A 125 18.51 -2.07 23.53
N VAL A 126 18.45 -2.22 24.84
CA VAL A 126 19.56 -2.05 25.77
C VAL A 126 19.99 -3.42 26.26
N ILE A 127 21.22 -3.82 25.96
CA ILE A 127 21.79 -5.09 26.38
C ILE A 127 22.88 -4.82 27.40
N SER A 128 22.88 -5.53 28.52
CA SER A 128 23.95 -5.50 29.52
C SER A 128 24.69 -6.83 29.55
N TYR A 129 26.01 -6.79 29.37
CA TYR A 129 26.88 -7.96 29.52
C TYR A 129 27.21 -8.30 30.98
N ARG A 130 26.71 -7.50 31.94
CA ARG A 130 27.01 -7.61 33.38
C ARG A 130 25.77 -7.66 34.26
N GLY A 131 24.60 -7.92 33.70
CA GLY A 131 23.37 -8.04 34.49
C GLY A 131 22.42 -6.84 34.36
N SER A 132 21.17 -7.04 34.79
CA SER A 132 20.11 -6.00 34.89
C SER A 132 20.51 -4.77 35.71
N VAL A 133 21.39 -4.96 36.70
CA VAL A 133 21.85 -3.93 37.63
C VAL A 133 22.53 -2.78 36.90
N GLU A 134 23.32 -3.06 35.85
CA GLU A 134 24.01 -2.03 35.08
C GLU A 134 23.04 -1.18 34.26
N ILE A 135 21.92 -1.75 33.79
CA ILE A 135 20.86 -0.99 33.10
C ILE A 135 20.20 -0.02 34.08
N LYS A 136 19.88 -0.47 35.30
CA LYS A 136 19.33 0.37 36.38
C LYS A 136 20.32 1.43 36.86
N LYS A 137 21.62 1.15 36.81
CA LYS A 137 22.66 2.13 37.15
C LYS A 137 22.75 3.21 36.08
N ALA A 138 22.81 2.82 34.81
CA ALA A 138 22.86 3.75 33.68
C ALA A 138 21.59 4.61 33.56
N SER A 139 20.43 4.11 33.97
CA SER A 139 19.20 4.89 33.93
C SER A 139 19.29 6.15 34.80
N LYS A 140 19.94 6.06 35.97
CA LYS A 140 20.11 7.21 36.88
C LYS A 140 20.82 8.41 36.23
N GLU A 141 21.64 8.15 35.22
CA GLU A 141 22.40 9.17 34.48
C GLU A 141 21.80 9.48 33.09
N CYS A 142 20.78 8.74 32.65
CA CYS A 142 20.17 8.86 31.34
C CYS A 142 18.64 8.97 31.43
N LEU A 143 18.13 10.20 31.22
CA LEU A 143 16.70 10.51 31.31
C LEU A 143 15.84 9.65 30.36
N PRO A 144 16.18 9.45 29.07
CA PRO A 144 15.41 8.55 28.20
C PRO A 144 15.32 7.13 28.73
N LEU A 145 16.41 6.59 29.29
CA LEU A 145 16.39 5.24 29.86
C LEU A 145 15.58 5.17 31.15
N THR A 146 15.65 6.20 32.00
CA THR A 146 14.80 6.30 33.20
C THR A 146 13.32 6.35 32.83
N MET A 147 12.94 7.20 31.87
CA MET A 147 11.56 7.28 31.39
C MET A 147 11.10 5.95 30.78
N ALA A 148 11.94 5.31 29.97
CA ALA A 148 11.65 4.02 29.39
C ALA A 148 11.38 2.94 30.46
N LEU A 149 12.23 2.86 31.49
CA LEU A 149 12.02 1.94 32.61
C LEU A 149 10.69 2.21 33.34
N ALA A 150 10.38 3.48 33.60
CA ALA A 150 9.12 3.85 34.27
C ALA A 150 7.87 3.46 33.46
N LEU A 151 7.92 3.51 32.13
CA LEU A 151 6.78 3.23 31.26
C LEU A 151 6.64 1.76 30.84
N TYR A 152 7.75 1.02 30.80
CA TYR A 152 7.82 -0.29 30.14
C TYR A 152 8.46 -1.41 30.96
N SER A 153 8.93 -1.18 32.20
CA SER A 153 9.53 -2.25 33.04
C SER A 153 8.59 -3.42 33.26
N ASP A 154 7.32 -3.15 33.49
CA ASP A 154 6.33 -4.16 33.91
C ASP A 154 5.78 -4.95 32.72
N LYS A 155 6.08 -4.52 31.49
CA LYS A 155 5.54 -5.08 30.24
C LYS A 155 6.48 -6.08 29.56
N GLN A 156 7.67 -6.33 30.12
CA GLN A 156 8.65 -7.25 29.53
C GLN A 156 8.63 -8.63 30.20
N GLY A 157 8.66 -9.68 29.38
CA GLY A 157 8.94 -11.04 29.84
C GLY A 157 10.39 -11.19 30.35
N ASN A 158 10.62 -12.16 31.23
CA ASN A 158 11.87 -12.41 31.97
C ASN A 158 13.15 -12.53 31.11
N LYS A 159 13.72 -11.41 30.67
CA LYS A 159 15.11 -11.32 30.20
C LYS A 159 15.85 -10.29 31.04
N GLU A 160 16.51 -10.74 32.10
CA GLU A 160 17.14 -9.85 33.07
C GLU A 160 18.18 -8.89 32.43
N ASN A 161 18.83 -9.29 31.33
CA ASN A 161 19.95 -8.54 30.75
C ASN A 161 19.61 -7.73 29.49
N ILE A 162 18.35 -7.75 29.06
CA ILE A 162 17.91 -7.10 27.82
C ILE A 162 16.65 -6.30 28.11
N PHE A 163 16.66 -5.03 27.74
CA PHE A 163 15.52 -4.12 27.91
C PHE A 163 15.16 -3.44 26.59
N GLU A 164 13.96 -3.69 26.07
CA GLU A 164 13.45 -3.21 24.77
C GLU A 164 12.24 -2.28 24.93
N PHE A 165 12.25 -1.12 24.27
CA PHE A 165 11.15 -0.16 24.38
C PHE A 165 10.98 0.70 23.11
N PRO A 166 9.76 1.22 22.86
CA PRO A 166 9.51 2.14 21.76
C PRO A 166 10.15 3.50 22.05
N VAL A 167 11.24 3.82 21.35
CA VAL A 167 12.05 5.02 21.65
C VAL A 167 11.35 6.32 21.26
N VAL A 168 10.46 6.28 20.26
CA VAL A 168 9.69 7.45 19.83
C VAL A 168 8.61 7.80 20.85
N ASP A 169 7.93 6.81 21.41
CA ASP A 169 6.93 7.03 22.48
C ASP A 169 7.60 7.58 23.75
N VAL A 170 8.78 7.07 24.10
CA VAL A 170 9.58 7.61 25.21
C VAL A 170 9.99 9.06 24.95
N ALA A 171 10.43 9.38 23.72
CA ALA A 171 10.77 10.75 23.35
C ALA A 171 9.55 11.68 23.44
N SER A 172 8.41 11.24 22.91
CA SER A 172 7.14 11.97 22.95
C SER A 172 6.67 12.23 24.39
N ALA A 173 6.74 11.22 25.27
CA ALA A 173 6.41 11.36 26.69
C ALA A 173 7.33 12.35 27.42
N MET A 174 8.56 12.54 26.94
CA MET A 174 9.50 13.54 27.45
C MET A 174 9.35 14.91 26.79
N GLY A 175 8.55 15.03 25.73
CA GLY A 175 8.49 16.22 24.88
C GLY A 175 9.78 16.47 24.09
N TRP A 176 10.53 15.42 23.77
CA TRP A 176 11.82 15.47 23.06
C TRP A 176 11.68 14.96 21.63
N ASP A 177 12.60 15.39 20.75
CA ASP A 177 12.81 14.75 19.45
C ASP A 177 13.45 13.36 19.63
N SER A 178 12.94 12.37 18.89
CA SER A 178 13.42 10.99 19.00
C SER A 178 14.89 10.81 18.62
N GLY A 179 15.45 11.68 17.77
CA GLY A 179 16.87 11.71 17.43
C GLY A 179 17.75 12.08 18.64
N ILE A 180 17.31 13.05 19.46
CA ILE A 180 18.01 13.42 20.71
C ILE A 180 17.98 12.26 21.70
N CYS A 181 16.82 11.62 21.89
CA CYS A 181 16.69 10.43 22.75
C CYS A 181 17.61 9.30 22.28
N LYS A 182 17.60 8.97 20.98
CA LYS A 182 18.48 7.95 20.38
C LYS A 182 19.96 8.29 20.61
N HIS A 183 20.36 9.53 20.41
CA HIS A 183 21.75 9.96 20.63
C HIS A 183 22.16 9.78 22.11
N LYS A 184 21.33 10.25 23.05
CA LYS A 184 21.58 10.10 24.50
C LYS A 184 21.66 8.63 24.93
N LEU A 185 20.78 7.78 24.40
CA LEU A 185 20.82 6.34 24.64
C LEU A 185 22.10 5.73 24.08
N LYS A 186 22.48 6.06 22.84
CA LYS A 186 23.69 5.51 22.19
C LYS A 186 24.97 5.91 22.94
N ASN A 187 24.99 7.06 23.59
CA ASN A 187 26.13 7.48 24.41
C ASN A 187 26.35 6.62 25.67
N LEU A 188 25.35 5.83 26.11
CA LEU A 188 25.51 4.88 27.22
C LEU A 188 26.50 3.76 26.91
N GLU A 189 26.84 3.53 25.63
CA GLU A 189 27.87 2.58 25.23
C GLU A 189 29.29 3.06 25.55
N TRP A 190 29.45 4.29 26.05
CA TRP A 190 30.74 4.92 26.32
C TRP A 190 30.81 5.43 27.76
N ILE A 191 31.95 5.25 28.39
CA ILE A 191 32.30 5.75 29.72
C ILE A 191 33.66 6.45 29.67
N ALA A 192 33.86 7.47 30.51
CA ALA A 192 35.16 8.12 30.66
C ALA A 192 35.99 7.37 31.72
N VAL A 193 37.13 6.82 31.33
CA VAL A 193 38.11 6.22 32.24
C VAL A 193 39.41 7.01 32.09
N ASN A 194 39.86 7.67 33.16
CA ASN A 194 41.04 8.54 33.14
C ASN A 194 40.99 9.62 32.05
N GLY A 195 39.80 10.19 31.80
CA GLY A 195 39.60 11.21 30.77
C GLY A 195 39.55 10.68 29.33
N GLN A 196 39.71 9.37 29.11
CA GLN A 196 39.61 8.76 27.78
C GLN A 196 38.28 7.99 27.61
N PRO A 197 37.65 8.08 26.43
CA PRO A 197 36.43 7.33 26.14
C PRO A 197 36.75 5.83 25.99
N LYS A 198 36.07 5.01 26.78
CA LYS A 198 36.14 3.54 26.72
C LYS A 198 34.73 2.96 26.56
N ARG A 199 34.61 1.82 25.89
CA ARG A 199 33.33 1.10 25.77
C ARG A 199 32.82 0.66 27.15
N SER A 200 31.55 0.90 27.41
CA SER A 200 30.85 0.43 28.60
C SER A 200 30.47 -1.05 28.47
N CYS A 201 29.83 -1.60 29.50
CA CYS A 201 29.26 -2.96 29.44
C CYS A 201 27.87 -3.01 28.79
N LEU A 202 27.41 -1.89 28.23
CA LEU A 202 26.11 -1.76 27.57
C LEU A 202 26.26 -1.73 26.04
N SER A 203 25.32 -2.37 25.36
CA SER A 203 25.12 -2.27 23.91
C SER A 203 23.73 -1.71 23.64
N ILE A 204 23.64 -0.78 22.69
CA ILE A 204 22.42 -0.07 22.32
C ILE A 204 22.13 -0.32 20.85
N GLU A 205 21.07 -1.04 20.57
CA GLU A 205 20.65 -1.40 19.22
C GLU A 205 19.32 -0.72 18.90
N PHE A 206 19.24 -0.11 17.71
CA PHE A 206 17.98 0.43 17.19
C PHE A 206 17.46 -0.50 16.10
N SER A 207 16.17 -0.81 16.17
CA SER A 207 15.54 -1.77 15.27
C SER A 207 14.11 -1.36 14.92
N ASN A 208 13.47 -2.16 14.08
CA ASN A 208 12.09 -1.98 13.62
C ASN A 208 11.89 -0.63 12.90
N LEU A 209 12.25 -0.58 11.62
CA LEU A 209 12.08 0.62 10.79
C LEU A 209 10.60 0.98 10.72
N GLY A 210 10.28 2.23 11.00
CA GLY A 210 8.91 2.72 11.03
C GLY A 210 8.68 3.92 10.14
N PHE A 211 7.43 4.08 9.72
CA PHE A 211 6.94 5.37 9.24
C PHE A 211 7.07 6.38 10.37
N ARG A 212 7.52 7.59 10.04
CA ARG A 212 7.76 8.68 10.99
C ARG A 212 7.08 9.93 10.45
N LEU A 213 6.31 10.61 11.28
CA LEU A 213 5.60 11.82 10.89
C LEU A 213 5.34 12.73 12.10
N LEU A 214 4.95 13.97 11.81
CA LEU A 214 4.34 14.87 12.79
C LEU A 214 2.83 14.89 12.58
N ALA A 215 2.04 14.57 13.61
CA ALA A 215 0.57 14.57 13.56
C ALA A 215 -0.06 15.22 14.82
N PRO A 216 -1.21 15.90 14.70
CA PRO A 216 -1.97 16.35 15.86
C PRO A 216 -2.60 15.17 16.61
N GLY A 217 -2.63 15.25 17.93
CA GLY A 217 -3.28 14.24 18.78
C GLY A 217 -4.62 14.68 19.37
N ASN A 218 -5.12 15.85 19.00
CA ASN A 218 -6.35 16.44 19.54
C ASN A 218 -7.46 16.59 18.48
N LEU A 219 -7.43 15.77 17.42
CA LEU A 219 -8.49 15.79 16.41
C LEU A 219 -9.81 15.29 17.01
N SER A 220 -10.91 15.98 16.69
CA SER A 220 -12.26 15.50 17.02
C SER A 220 -12.63 14.28 16.17
N ASP A 221 -13.60 13.50 16.65
CA ASP A 221 -14.15 12.37 15.88
C ASP A 221 -14.66 12.80 14.50
N THR A 222 -15.27 13.99 14.40
CA THR A 222 -15.71 14.57 13.12
C THR A 222 -14.54 14.85 12.18
N GLN A 223 -13.43 15.42 12.68
CA GLN A 223 -12.24 15.65 11.87
C GLN A 223 -11.57 14.34 11.42
N LEU A 224 -11.62 13.30 12.25
CA LEU A 224 -11.13 11.97 11.91
C LEU A 224 -11.98 11.32 10.81
N ASP A 225 -13.30 11.37 10.93
CA ASP A 225 -14.21 10.84 9.91
C ASP A 225 -14.13 11.62 8.59
N ASP A 226 -14.03 12.96 8.63
CA ASP A 226 -13.78 13.79 7.43
C ASP A 226 -12.46 13.42 6.74
N THR A 227 -11.43 13.11 7.53
CA THR A 227 -10.13 12.67 7.02
C THR A 227 -10.21 11.29 6.38
N LEU A 228 -10.99 10.40 7.00
CA LEU A 228 -11.26 9.08 6.48
C LEU A 228 -12.05 9.13 5.16
N ASP A 229 -13.08 9.97 5.08
CA ASP A 229 -13.86 10.21 3.86
C ASP A 229 -13.00 10.76 2.73
N TYR A 230 -12.18 11.76 3.02
CA TYR A 230 -11.24 12.30 2.04
C TYR A 230 -10.33 11.21 1.45
N LEU A 231 -9.65 10.44 2.30
CA LEU A 231 -8.73 9.40 1.81
C LEU A 231 -9.46 8.30 1.05
N TYR A 232 -10.59 7.84 1.56
CA TYR A 232 -11.36 6.79 0.91
C TYR A 232 -11.88 7.25 -0.46
N GLN A 233 -12.37 8.48 -0.55
CA GLN A 233 -12.82 9.06 -1.82
C GLN A 233 -11.69 9.14 -2.84
N ARG A 234 -10.47 9.53 -2.43
CA ARG A 234 -9.29 9.54 -3.31
C ARG A 234 -8.97 8.14 -3.86
N VAL A 235 -9.06 7.10 -3.03
CA VAL A 235 -8.84 5.71 -3.46
C VAL A 235 -9.91 5.27 -4.46
N VAL A 236 -11.20 5.53 -4.18
CA VAL A 236 -12.32 5.17 -5.06
C VAL A 236 -12.24 5.92 -6.40
N GLU A 237 -11.93 7.22 -6.38
CA GLU A 237 -11.76 8.02 -7.58
C GLU A 237 -10.59 7.52 -8.44
N GLN A 238 -9.46 7.21 -7.81
CA GLN A 238 -8.30 6.67 -8.50
C GLN A 238 -8.62 5.32 -9.17
N GLU A 239 -9.28 4.40 -8.46
CA GLU A 239 -9.71 3.12 -9.01
C GLU A 239 -10.65 3.33 -10.21
N LYS A 240 -11.67 4.18 -10.05
CA LYS A 240 -12.63 4.51 -11.10
C LYS A 240 -11.94 5.08 -12.34
N MET A 241 -11.04 6.04 -12.15
CA MET A 241 -10.30 6.66 -13.25
C MET A 241 -9.43 5.64 -13.99
N CYS A 242 -8.70 4.78 -13.28
CA CYS A 242 -7.89 3.73 -13.91
C CYS A 242 -8.75 2.72 -14.69
N LEU A 243 -9.91 2.32 -14.17
CA LEU A 243 -10.84 1.43 -14.87
C LEU A 243 -11.39 2.08 -16.14
N MET A 244 -11.77 3.37 -16.07
CA MET A 244 -12.24 4.12 -17.24
C MET A 244 -11.15 4.27 -18.30
N GLN A 245 -9.91 4.56 -17.90
CA GLN A 245 -8.77 4.63 -18.82
C GLN A 245 -8.51 3.29 -19.52
N LEU A 246 -8.50 2.19 -18.76
CA LEU A 246 -8.32 0.85 -19.31
C LEU A 246 -9.41 0.51 -20.33
N ARG A 247 -10.66 0.79 -20.00
CA ARG A 247 -11.80 0.58 -20.90
C ARG A 247 -11.71 1.44 -22.16
N ALA A 248 -11.34 2.71 -22.02
CA ALA A 248 -11.20 3.62 -23.15
C ALA A 248 -10.12 3.13 -24.12
N LEU A 249 -8.99 2.64 -23.60
CA LEU A 249 -7.92 2.05 -24.38
C LEU A 249 -8.39 0.78 -25.07
N HIS A 250 -8.96 -0.18 -24.33
CA HIS A 250 -9.43 -1.44 -24.90
C HIS A 250 -10.47 -1.22 -25.99
N SER A 251 -11.48 -0.38 -25.75
CA SER A 251 -12.49 -0.03 -26.75
C SER A 251 -11.89 0.62 -27.99
N THR A 252 -10.89 1.48 -27.82
CA THR A 252 -10.21 2.13 -28.94
C THR A 252 -9.42 1.14 -29.78
N LEU A 253 -8.67 0.24 -29.15
CA LEU A 253 -7.86 -0.76 -29.84
C LEU A 253 -8.74 -1.82 -30.53
N THR A 254 -9.78 -2.32 -29.85
CA THR A 254 -10.71 -3.31 -30.41
C THR A 254 -11.51 -2.75 -31.58
N CYS A 255 -11.84 -1.45 -31.56
CA CYS A 255 -12.56 -0.78 -32.65
C CYS A 255 -11.78 -0.76 -33.98
N VAL A 256 -10.44 -0.84 -33.93
CA VAL A 256 -9.56 -0.79 -35.11
C VAL A 256 -8.82 -2.12 -35.34
N ALA A 257 -9.18 -3.16 -34.57
CA ALA A 257 -8.52 -4.44 -34.64
C ALA A 257 -9.10 -5.28 -35.79
N SER A 258 -8.22 -5.83 -36.61
CA SER A 258 -8.56 -6.85 -37.60
C SER A 258 -8.64 -8.24 -36.96
N ARG A 259 -9.37 -9.18 -37.57
CA ARG A 259 -9.51 -10.54 -36.99
C ARG A 259 -8.20 -11.31 -37.05
N THR A 260 -7.38 -11.03 -38.05
CA THR A 260 -6.10 -11.69 -38.27
C THR A 260 -5.06 -10.69 -38.75
N TYR A 261 -3.79 -10.91 -38.38
CA TYR A 261 -2.68 -10.08 -38.87
C TYR A 261 -2.56 -10.11 -40.41
N LYS A 262 -3.11 -11.14 -41.06
CA LYS A 262 -3.08 -11.30 -42.53
C LYS A 262 -3.82 -10.18 -43.24
N GLU A 263 -4.89 -9.66 -42.63
CA GLU A 263 -5.66 -8.51 -43.14
C GLU A 263 -4.83 -7.21 -43.09
N CYS A 264 -3.78 -7.17 -42.26
CA CYS A 264 -2.90 -6.02 -42.09
C CYS A 264 -1.62 -6.11 -42.94
N LEU A 265 -1.47 -7.11 -43.81
CA LEU A 265 -0.28 -7.29 -44.66
C LEU A 265 -0.27 -6.41 -45.91
N VAL A 266 -1.35 -5.67 -46.19
CA VAL A 266 -1.46 -4.80 -47.37
C VAL A 266 -0.62 -3.55 -47.16
N GLU A 267 0.23 -3.21 -48.13
CA GLU A 267 1.03 -1.98 -48.11
C GLU A 267 0.16 -0.74 -48.32
N GLY A 268 0.13 0.16 -47.33
CA GLY A 268 -0.61 1.42 -47.39
C GLY A 268 -1.14 1.85 -46.02
N SER A 269 -1.57 3.11 -45.89
CA SER A 269 -2.23 3.57 -44.68
C SER A 269 -3.69 3.13 -44.68
N SER A 270 -4.08 2.29 -43.72
CA SER A 270 -5.47 1.84 -43.60
C SER A 270 -6.35 2.93 -42.97
N GLU A 271 -7.65 2.91 -43.27
CA GLU A 271 -8.61 3.79 -42.59
C GLU A 271 -8.61 3.55 -41.06
N ASP A 272 -8.40 2.31 -40.63
CA ASP A 272 -8.26 1.93 -39.22
C ASP A 272 -7.02 2.58 -38.56
N GLU A 273 -5.90 2.67 -39.29
CA GLU A 273 -4.68 3.35 -38.81
C GLU A 273 -4.94 4.85 -38.61
N LYS A 274 -5.62 5.50 -39.57
CA LYS A 274 -5.99 6.91 -39.47
C LYS A 274 -6.93 7.13 -38.28
N LEU A 275 -7.94 6.28 -38.13
CA LEU A 275 -8.91 6.33 -37.03
C LEU A 275 -8.23 6.14 -35.67
N LEU A 276 -7.30 5.20 -35.54
CA LEU A 276 -6.53 4.99 -34.31
C LEU A 276 -5.73 6.25 -33.95
N LYS A 277 -5.00 6.80 -34.92
CA LYS A 277 -4.22 8.03 -34.73
C LYS A 277 -5.10 9.21 -34.33
N GLU A 278 -6.28 9.35 -34.93
CA GLU A 278 -7.25 10.37 -34.58
C GLU A 278 -7.77 10.21 -33.15
N LYS A 279 -8.22 9.01 -32.76
CA LYS A 279 -8.70 8.73 -31.40
C LYS A 279 -7.64 9.01 -30.35
N ILE A 280 -6.39 8.62 -30.61
CA ILE A 280 -5.25 8.91 -29.73
C ILE A 280 -5.02 10.42 -29.61
N ARG A 281 -4.99 11.16 -30.73
CA ARG A 281 -4.81 12.62 -30.69
C ARG A 281 -5.93 13.31 -29.92
N ASN A 282 -7.17 12.89 -30.12
CA ASN A 282 -8.32 13.40 -29.39
C ASN A 282 -8.18 13.12 -27.87
N TYR A 283 -7.75 11.92 -27.47
CA TYR A 283 -7.47 11.60 -26.07
C TYR A 283 -6.47 12.57 -25.43
N PHE A 284 -5.37 12.91 -26.12
CA PHE A 284 -4.36 13.82 -25.56
C PHE A 284 -4.72 15.30 -25.66
N SER A 285 -5.61 15.69 -26.57
CA SER A 285 -5.99 17.09 -26.81
C SER A 285 -7.27 17.50 -26.08
N ASN A 286 -8.05 16.54 -25.59
CA ASN A 286 -9.29 16.79 -24.85
C ASN A 286 -8.99 16.99 -23.35
N ALA A 287 -9.58 18.03 -22.75
CA ALA A 287 -9.47 18.30 -21.31
C ALA A 287 -10.16 17.24 -20.44
N ASN A 288 -11.15 16.53 -20.98
CA ASN A 288 -11.82 15.42 -20.32
C ASN A 288 -11.96 14.23 -21.29
N PRO A 289 -10.86 13.52 -21.59
CA PRO A 289 -10.84 12.49 -22.62
C PRO A 289 -11.63 11.24 -22.26
N LEU A 290 -12.04 11.12 -20.99
CA LEU A 290 -12.84 10.01 -20.47
C LEU A 290 -14.34 10.36 -20.37
N ALA A 291 -14.74 11.57 -20.75
CA ALA A 291 -16.14 11.97 -20.80
C ALA A 291 -16.93 11.05 -21.75
N GLY A 292 -17.92 10.34 -21.22
CA GLY A 292 -18.75 9.40 -21.99
C GLY A 292 -18.34 7.92 -21.86
N PHE A 293 -17.22 7.61 -21.20
CA PHE A 293 -16.95 6.24 -20.77
C PHE A 293 -17.63 6.00 -19.42
N GLU A 294 -18.60 5.08 -19.38
CA GLU A 294 -19.21 4.66 -18.14
C GLU A 294 -18.37 3.55 -17.47
N THR A 295 -18.48 3.45 -16.14
CA THR A 295 -18.07 2.23 -15.42
C THR A 295 -18.93 1.06 -15.91
N GLU A 296 -18.34 -0.14 -16.07
CA GLU A 296 -19.06 -1.32 -16.61
C GLU A 296 -20.37 -1.61 -15.86
N GLU A 297 -21.33 -2.20 -16.60
CA GLU A 297 -22.44 -2.92 -15.98
C GLU A 297 -21.91 -4.18 -15.30
N ILE A 298 -22.36 -4.42 -14.07
CA ILE A 298 -22.01 -5.60 -13.26
C ILE A 298 -22.42 -6.85 -14.05
N LYS A 299 -21.44 -7.62 -14.55
CA LYS A 299 -21.73 -8.93 -15.15
C LYS A 299 -22.37 -9.80 -14.08
N ARG A 300 -23.52 -10.42 -14.41
CA ARG A 300 -24.24 -11.32 -13.51
C ARG A 300 -23.31 -12.44 -13.07
N VAL A 301 -23.01 -12.44 -11.79
CA VAL A 301 -22.16 -13.42 -11.12
C VAL A 301 -22.98 -14.65 -10.75
N THR A 302 -22.39 -15.84 -10.85
CA THR A 302 -23.03 -17.06 -10.31
C THR A 302 -22.79 -17.11 -8.80
N GLU A 303 -23.64 -16.41 -8.04
CA GLU A 303 -23.50 -16.20 -6.58
C GLU A 303 -23.28 -17.52 -5.81
N ASP A 304 -23.97 -18.60 -6.20
CA ASP A 304 -23.85 -19.92 -5.57
C ASP A 304 -22.43 -20.50 -5.66
N GLN A 305 -21.76 -20.33 -6.80
CA GLN A 305 -20.41 -20.84 -6.99
C GLN A 305 -19.42 -20.11 -6.08
N ILE A 306 -19.51 -18.77 -6.01
CA ILE A 306 -18.65 -17.97 -5.12
C ILE A 306 -18.88 -18.32 -3.66
N ILE A 307 -20.14 -18.51 -3.25
CA ILE A 307 -20.45 -18.92 -1.88
C ILE A 307 -19.79 -20.26 -1.56
N ASN A 308 -19.95 -21.25 -2.44
CA ASN A 308 -19.37 -22.58 -2.26
C ASN A 308 -17.83 -22.52 -2.22
N ASP A 309 -17.21 -21.81 -3.15
CA ASP A 309 -15.75 -21.69 -3.20
C ASP A 309 -15.21 -20.91 -2.01
N THR A 310 -15.92 -19.87 -1.54
CA THR A 310 -15.56 -19.13 -0.32
C THR A 310 -15.59 -20.05 0.90
N LYS A 311 -16.65 -20.85 1.07
CA LYS A 311 -16.77 -21.82 2.17
C LYS A 311 -15.63 -22.83 2.14
N GLN A 312 -15.34 -23.39 0.96
CA GLN A 312 -14.29 -24.37 0.81
C GLN A 312 -12.90 -23.77 1.09
N LEU A 313 -12.62 -22.55 0.61
CA LEU A 313 -11.37 -21.83 0.88
C LEU A 313 -11.18 -21.65 2.38
N VAL A 314 -12.16 -21.05 3.06
CA VAL A 314 -12.08 -20.79 4.52
C VAL A 314 -11.95 -22.10 5.31
N THR A 315 -12.66 -23.15 4.91
CA THR A 315 -12.63 -24.44 5.60
C THR A 315 -11.33 -25.21 5.36
N MET A 316 -10.71 -25.05 4.19
CA MET A 316 -9.46 -25.71 3.81
C MET A 316 -8.24 -25.05 4.48
N TYR A 317 -8.30 -23.75 4.72
CA TYR A 317 -7.20 -22.96 5.30
C TYR A 317 -7.63 -22.32 6.63
N ARG A 318 -7.98 -23.16 7.62
CA ARG A 318 -8.59 -22.72 8.90
C ARG A 318 -7.68 -21.86 9.77
N ASP A 319 -6.36 -22.00 9.61
CA ASP A 319 -5.36 -21.23 10.36
C ASP A 319 -5.22 -19.79 9.83
N ASN A 320 -5.86 -19.46 8.71
CA ASN A 320 -5.81 -18.14 8.09
C ASN A 320 -7.05 -17.30 8.42
N VAL A 321 -6.83 -16.00 8.65
CA VAL A 321 -7.92 -15.03 8.89
C VAL A 321 -8.28 -14.32 7.59
N PHE A 322 -9.34 -14.79 6.94
CA PHE A 322 -9.83 -14.18 5.71
C PHE A 322 -10.76 -12.99 5.97
N THR A 323 -10.64 -11.98 5.11
CA THR A 323 -11.64 -10.92 4.87
C THR A 323 -12.26 -11.16 3.50
N GLY A 324 -13.44 -10.58 3.21
CA GLY A 324 -14.04 -10.71 1.87
C GLY A 324 -13.14 -10.21 0.75
N ARG A 325 -12.33 -9.17 1.02
CA ARG A 325 -11.31 -8.68 0.09
C ARG A 325 -10.16 -9.66 -0.10
N ALA A 326 -9.67 -10.29 0.97
CA ALA A 326 -8.61 -11.30 0.84
C ALA A 326 -9.08 -12.47 -0.04
N VAL A 327 -10.34 -12.89 0.12
CA VAL A 327 -10.95 -13.91 -0.75
C VAL A 327 -11.04 -13.43 -2.19
N ALA A 328 -11.58 -12.21 -2.42
CA ALA A 328 -11.66 -11.65 -3.77
C ALA A 328 -10.28 -11.51 -4.45
N ARG A 329 -9.26 -11.11 -3.69
CA ARG A 329 -7.88 -11.05 -4.15
C ARG A 329 -7.39 -12.43 -4.58
N ILE A 330 -7.54 -13.46 -3.75
CA ILE A 330 -7.17 -14.84 -4.11
C ILE A 330 -7.91 -15.29 -5.38
N PHE A 331 -9.22 -15.09 -5.43
CA PHE A 331 -10.07 -15.48 -6.55
C PHE A 331 -9.70 -14.79 -7.87
N HIS A 332 -9.20 -13.55 -7.81
CA HIS A 332 -8.64 -12.85 -8.97
C HIS A 332 -7.14 -13.12 -9.19
N GLY A 333 -6.46 -13.80 -8.28
CA GLY A 333 -5.01 -14.01 -8.32
C GLY A 333 -4.19 -12.75 -8.06
N ILE A 334 -4.66 -11.89 -7.16
CA ILE A 334 -3.99 -10.72 -6.63
C ILE A 334 -3.25 -11.15 -5.36
N GLN A 335 -1.95 -10.87 -5.31
CA GLN A 335 -1.18 -11.06 -4.08
C GLN A 335 -1.39 -9.91 -3.11
N SER A 336 -1.23 -10.21 -1.82
CA SER A 336 -1.11 -9.21 -0.76
C SER A 336 0.01 -9.61 0.20
N PRO A 337 0.41 -8.73 1.12
CA PRO A 337 1.45 -9.04 2.10
C PRO A 337 1.17 -10.32 2.91
N ASN A 338 -0.08 -10.56 3.30
CA ASN A 338 -0.46 -11.77 4.04
C ASN A 338 -0.73 -12.98 3.13
N TYR A 339 -0.99 -12.74 1.84
CA TYR A 339 -1.33 -13.77 0.85
C TYR A 339 -0.41 -13.67 -0.38
N PRO A 340 0.91 -13.95 -0.25
CA PRO A 340 1.88 -13.79 -1.33
C PRO A 340 1.71 -14.84 -2.43
N ALA A 341 1.89 -14.45 -3.70
CA ALA A 341 1.70 -15.35 -4.86
C ALA A 341 2.62 -16.58 -4.83
N VAL A 342 3.81 -16.50 -4.24
CA VAL A 342 4.74 -17.64 -4.12
C VAL A 342 4.12 -18.80 -3.31
N ILE A 343 3.27 -18.47 -2.34
CA ILE A 343 2.57 -19.45 -1.49
C ILE A 343 1.19 -19.75 -2.09
N TRP A 344 0.41 -18.71 -2.38
CA TRP A 344 -1.01 -18.83 -2.75
C TRP A 344 -1.27 -19.04 -4.24
N GLY A 345 -0.29 -18.79 -5.11
CA GLY A 345 -0.43 -18.97 -6.56
C GLY A 345 -0.68 -20.41 -7.00
N ARG A 346 -0.42 -21.39 -6.12
CA ARG A 346 -0.68 -22.82 -6.33
C ARG A 346 -2.01 -23.28 -5.73
N CYS A 347 -2.71 -22.40 -5.01
CA CYS A 347 -4.01 -22.68 -4.42
C CYS A 347 -5.04 -22.90 -5.54
N LYS A 348 -5.93 -23.90 -5.39
CA LYS A 348 -6.96 -24.21 -6.40
C LYS A 348 -7.93 -23.04 -6.69
N PHE A 349 -8.06 -22.12 -5.74
CA PHE A 349 -8.92 -20.95 -5.83
C PHE A 349 -8.22 -19.74 -6.47
N TRP A 350 -6.90 -19.83 -6.70
CA TRP A 350 -6.15 -18.74 -7.30
C TRP A 350 -6.57 -18.52 -8.75
N ARG A 351 -7.01 -17.30 -9.08
CA ARG A 351 -7.55 -16.95 -10.41
C ARG A 351 -8.82 -17.75 -10.82
N ALA A 352 -9.57 -18.31 -9.86
CA ALA A 352 -10.78 -19.09 -10.16
C ALA A 352 -11.95 -18.24 -10.69
N HIS A 353 -12.00 -16.94 -10.36
CA HIS A 353 -13.13 -16.05 -10.70
C HIS A 353 -12.69 -14.78 -11.45
N LEU A 354 -11.75 -14.90 -12.40
CA LEU A 354 -11.22 -13.73 -13.15
C LEU A 354 -12.27 -12.92 -13.91
N LYS A 355 -13.39 -13.53 -14.27
CA LYS A 355 -14.44 -12.92 -15.09
C LYS A 355 -15.58 -12.30 -14.25
N ASP A 356 -15.63 -12.63 -12.97
CA ASP A 356 -16.64 -12.13 -12.05
C ASP A 356 -16.23 -10.74 -11.52
N ASP A 357 -17.22 -9.96 -11.07
CA ASP A 357 -16.96 -8.63 -10.52
C ASP A 357 -16.25 -8.72 -9.16
N PHE A 358 -15.14 -7.98 -9.02
CA PHE A 358 -14.30 -8.01 -7.83
C PHE A 358 -15.04 -7.54 -6.57
N HIS A 359 -15.85 -6.48 -6.68
CA HIS A 359 -16.57 -5.90 -5.55
C HIS A 359 -17.76 -6.77 -5.14
N GLU A 360 -18.39 -7.44 -6.10
CA GLU A 360 -19.45 -8.40 -5.84
C GLU A 360 -18.92 -9.65 -5.15
N ILE A 361 -17.76 -10.19 -5.56
CA ILE A 361 -17.06 -11.24 -4.81
C ILE A 361 -16.75 -10.75 -3.40
N CYS A 362 -16.20 -9.55 -3.23
CA CYS A 362 -15.92 -8.98 -1.91
C CYS A 362 -17.18 -8.98 -1.01
N ARG A 363 -18.32 -8.56 -1.57
CA ARG A 363 -19.61 -8.48 -0.87
C ARG A 363 -20.13 -9.86 -0.46
N ILE A 364 -20.19 -10.79 -1.42
CA ILE A 364 -20.67 -12.16 -1.21
C ILE A 364 -19.78 -12.87 -0.18
N ALA A 365 -18.46 -12.82 -0.36
CA ALA A 365 -17.49 -13.46 0.52
C ALA A 365 -17.54 -12.87 1.94
N THR A 366 -17.67 -11.54 2.09
CA THR A 366 -17.83 -10.90 3.41
C THR A 366 -19.07 -11.42 4.13
N ARG A 367 -20.21 -11.46 3.45
CA ARG A 367 -21.47 -11.95 4.01
C ARG A 367 -21.35 -13.42 4.43
N GLU A 368 -20.69 -14.25 3.63
CA GLU A 368 -20.54 -15.66 3.93
C GLU A 368 -19.56 -15.93 5.09
N ILE A 369 -18.42 -15.22 5.13
CA ILE A 369 -17.47 -15.32 6.26
C ILE A 369 -18.14 -14.94 7.58
N LEU A 370 -19.01 -13.92 7.58
CA LEU A 370 -19.76 -13.52 8.78
C LEU A 370 -20.74 -14.62 9.24
N LYS A 371 -21.44 -15.27 8.31
CA LYS A 371 -22.34 -16.40 8.61
C LYS A 371 -21.60 -17.63 9.14
N MET A 372 -20.35 -17.84 8.74
CA MET A 372 -19.54 -18.96 9.23
C MET A 372 -18.94 -18.70 10.62
N ARG A 373 -18.94 -17.45 11.09
CA ARG A 373 -18.44 -17.05 12.41
C ARG A 373 -19.54 -16.91 13.46
N SER A 374 -20.79 -16.72 13.02
CA SER A 374 -22.00 -16.84 13.84
C SER A 374 -22.35 -18.29 14.06
#